data_AF-A0A4Q2YAA4-F1
#
_entry.id   AF-A0A4Q2YAA4-F1
#
_cell.length_a   1.000
_cell.length_b   1.000
_cell.length_c   1.000
_cell.angle_alpha   90.00
_cell.angle_beta   90.00
_cell.angle_gamma   90.00
#
_symmetry.space_group_name_H-M   'P 1'
#
loop_
_entity.id
_entity.type
_entity.pdbx_description
1 polymer ?
#
loop_
_entity_poly.entity_id
_entity_poly.type
_entity_poly.pdbx_seq_one_letter_code
_entity_poly.pdbx_strand_id
1 'polypeptide(L)'
;MNPPSPWYPPRAGAFSRCLAAGDRWAVALRRWDGSVPVMEEMHSLWTPLPWLLVPGLMWRRRGHRLLGGAVLLFWAVSLTVHIVSLNLATVKSAAVAASVLHAVSASAVLRVVYPHWRGWAGLWRTALGVILLVFTVYTVGLGNAVPVFALKMAINGHTVAIRPAGESERHWRPGDWVAYRLPDHEGVNMDRILAGPGDTIRFHQDSFEVNGRFFERVAEYLPMSGEKMIPAGEYFIWPSGLRYTHYIGTPQTDMLLRLSSVAENGIVGRPFRRWFWVKQEFPPLKPL
;
A
#
# COMPACT_ATOMS: atom_id res chain seq x y z
N MET A 1 -47.68 -12.93 -16.87
CA MET A 1 -46.36 -13.15 -17.49
C MET A 1 -46.55 -14.15 -18.63
N ASN A 2 -46.33 -13.74 -19.88
CA ASN A 2 -46.51 -14.63 -21.02
C ASN A 2 -45.37 -15.68 -21.06
N PRO A 3 -45.68 -16.97 -21.28
CA PRO A 3 -44.65 -17.98 -21.44
C PRO A 3 -43.83 -17.71 -22.71
N PRO A 4 -42.50 -17.95 -22.69
CA PRO A 4 -41.67 -17.76 -23.87
C PRO A 4 -42.10 -18.72 -24.99
N SER A 5 -42.26 -18.17 -26.19
CA SER A 5 -42.57 -18.95 -27.40
C SER A 5 -41.47 -19.99 -27.66
N PRO A 6 -41.83 -21.27 -27.91
CA PRO A 6 -40.87 -22.34 -28.19
C PRO A 6 -40.13 -22.16 -29.54
N TRP A 7 -40.56 -21.22 -30.38
CA TRP A 7 -40.03 -20.99 -31.72
C TRP A 7 -38.98 -19.87 -31.78
N TYR A 8 -38.74 -19.14 -30.69
CA TYR A 8 -37.71 -18.10 -30.63
C TYR A 8 -36.64 -18.45 -29.60
N PRO A 9 -35.36 -18.56 -29.98
CA PRO A 9 -34.30 -18.75 -29.01
C PRO A 9 -34.27 -17.57 -28.04
N PRO A 10 -34.03 -17.81 -26.73
CA PRO A 10 -34.01 -16.75 -25.74
C PRO A 10 -33.00 -15.67 -26.14
N ARG A 11 -33.44 -14.40 -26.10
CA ARG A 11 -32.57 -13.27 -26.46
C ARG A 11 -31.31 -13.32 -25.60
N ALA A 12 -30.16 -13.41 -26.27
CA ALA A 12 -28.84 -13.44 -25.66
C ALA A 12 -28.68 -12.32 -24.61
N GLY A 13 -28.74 -12.70 -23.34
CA GLY A 13 -28.55 -11.80 -22.20
C GLY A 13 -27.14 -11.20 -22.19
N ALA A 14 -26.94 -10.11 -21.45
CA ALA A 14 -25.64 -9.40 -21.39
C ALA A 14 -24.46 -10.34 -21.07
N PHE A 15 -24.68 -11.34 -20.21
CA PHE A 15 -23.69 -12.36 -19.85
C PHE A 15 -23.23 -13.21 -21.06
N SER A 16 -24.17 -13.66 -21.89
CA SER A 16 -23.85 -14.43 -23.11
C SER A 16 -23.09 -13.61 -24.15
N ARG A 17 -23.31 -12.29 -24.20
CA ARG A 17 -22.53 -11.39 -25.07
C ARG A 17 -21.09 -11.19 -24.56
N CYS A 18 -20.91 -11.15 -23.24
CA CYS A 18 -19.58 -11.16 -22.61
C CYS A 18 -18.84 -12.46 -22.91
N LEU A 19 -19.49 -13.61 -22.75
CA LEU A 19 -18.88 -14.91 -23.10
C LEU A 19 -18.55 -15.01 -24.58
N ALA A 20 -19.45 -14.59 -25.48
CA ALA A 20 -19.19 -14.56 -26.92
C ALA A 20 -18.10 -13.56 -27.32
N ALA A 21 -17.93 -12.47 -26.55
CA ALA A 21 -16.78 -11.58 -26.71
C ALA A 21 -15.49 -12.28 -26.27
N GLY A 22 -15.51 -12.99 -25.14
CA GLY A 22 -14.41 -13.82 -24.64
C GLY A 22 -14.02 -14.93 -25.62
N ASP A 23 -14.98 -15.63 -26.23
CA ASP A 23 -14.73 -16.68 -27.22
C ASP A 23 -14.15 -16.12 -28.51
N ARG A 24 -14.65 -14.97 -28.99
CA ARG A 24 -14.04 -14.26 -30.14
C ARG A 24 -12.61 -13.84 -29.83
N TRP A 25 -12.35 -13.43 -28.59
CA TRP A 25 -11.01 -13.11 -28.12
C TRP A 25 -10.10 -14.34 -28.06
N ALA A 26 -10.61 -15.45 -27.53
CA ALA A 26 -9.90 -16.72 -27.48
C ALA A 26 -9.61 -17.27 -28.89
N VAL A 27 -10.54 -17.12 -29.83
CA VAL A 27 -10.35 -17.48 -31.24
C VAL A 27 -9.34 -16.55 -31.91
N ALA A 28 -9.38 -15.24 -31.65
CA ALA A 28 -8.37 -14.29 -32.14
C ALA A 28 -6.97 -14.62 -31.59
N LEU A 29 -6.88 -15.04 -30.32
CA LEU A 29 -5.65 -15.54 -29.69
C LEU A 29 -5.20 -16.90 -30.26
N ARG A 30 -6.11 -17.76 -30.72
CA ARG A 30 -5.76 -19.05 -31.38
C ARG A 30 -5.37 -18.87 -32.84
N ARG A 31 -5.94 -17.87 -33.53
CA ARG A 31 -5.53 -17.42 -34.88
C ARG A 31 -4.25 -16.62 -34.89
N TRP A 32 -3.66 -16.40 -33.71
CA TRP A 32 -2.28 -15.98 -33.57
C TRP A 32 -1.37 -17.07 -34.15
N ASP A 33 -1.19 -17.04 -35.45
CA ASP A 33 -0.13 -17.78 -36.09
C ASP A 33 1.18 -17.09 -35.69
N GLY A 34 1.99 -17.78 -34.89
CA GLY A 34 3.28 -17.29 -34.39
C GLY A 34 4.35 -17.17 -35.48
N SER A 35 3.92 -17.06 -36.75
CA SER A 35 4.71 -17.08 -37.97
C SER A 35 5.29 -15.73 -38.38
N VAL A 36 5.03 -14.65 -37.62
CA VAL A 36 5.86 -13.43 -37.75
C VAL A 36 7.26 -13.78 -37.27
N PRO A 37 8.32 -13.63 -38.08
CA PRO A 37 9.66 -14.10 -37.74
C PRO A 37 10.20 -13.31 -36.55
N VAL A 38 10.01 -13.87 -35.35
CA VAL A 38 10.50 -13.33 -34.07
C VAL A 38 12.02 -13.49 -33.96
N MET A 39 12.58 -14.44 -34.70
CA MET A 39 13.97 -14.84 -34.54
C MET A 39 14.99 -13.82 -35.03
N GLU A 40 14.63 -12.92 -35.96
CA GLU A 40 15.56 -11.89 -36.46
C GLU A 40 15.74 -10.70 -35.49
N GLU A 41 14.79 -10.41 -34.59
CA GLU A 41 14.94 -9.28 -33.65
C GLU A 41 15.51 -9.70 -32.27
N MET A 42 15.59 -11.01 -31.98
CA MET A 42 16.01 -11.54 -30.68
C MET A 42 17.51 -11.85 -30.61
N HIS A 43 18.36 -10.96 -31.12
CA HIS A 43 19.82 -11.08 -30.97
C HIS A 43 20.32 -10.93 -29.52
N SER A 44 19.45 -10.52 -28.58
CA SER A 44 19.82 -10.27 -27.19
C SER A 44 18.75 -10.71 -26.19
N LEU A 45 19.19 -11.22 -25.03
CA LEU A 45 18.34 -11.48 -23.88
C LEU A 45 17.66 -10.21 -23.33
N TRP A 46 18.16 -9.04 -23.70
CA TRP A 46 17.60 -7.75 -23.30
C TRP A 46 16.37 -7.33 -24.13
N THR A 47 16.21 -7.85 -25.35
CA THR A 47 15.10 -7.50 -26.25
C THR A 47 13.70 -7.79 -25.65
N PRO A 48 13.43 -8.95 -25.02
CA PRO A 48 12.11 -9.22 -24.45
C PRO A 48 11.88 -8.56 -23.08
N LEU A 49 12.92 -8.03 -22.43
CA LEU A 49 12.81 -7.51 -21.06
C LEU A 49 11.76 -6.38 -20.94
N PRO A 50 11.73 -5.37 -21.82
CA PRO A 50 10.68 -4.35 -21.76
C PRO A 50 9.28 -4.93 -21.95
N TRP A 51 9.13 -5.99 -22.76
CA TRP A 51 7.84 -6.64 -22.98
C TRP A 51 7.36 -7.42 -21.75
N LEU A 52 8.30 -8.00 -21.00
CA LEU A 52 8.01 -8.64 -19.73
C LEU A 52 7.64 -7.62 -18.66
N LEU A 53 8.36 -6.51 -18.56
CA LEU A 53 8.16 -5.51 -17.49
C LEU A 53 6.97 -4.56 -17.71
N VAL A 54 6.60 -4.30 -18.96
CA VAL A 54 5.54 -3.35 -19.32
C VAL A 54 4.39 -4.10 -20.00
N PRO A 55 3.30 -4.40 -19.26
CA PRO A 55 2.15 -5.11 -19.81
C PRO A 55 1.54 -4.38 -21.00
N GLY A 56 1.18 -5.12 -22.05
CA GLY A 56 0.62 -4.52 -23.27
C GLY A 56 1.64 -4.14 -24.34
N LEU A 57 2.92 -3.98 -23.99
CA LEU A 57 3.93 -3.44 -24.90
C LEU A 57 4.20 -4.34 -26.11
N MET A 58 4.29 -5.65 -25.91
CA MET A 58 4.50 -6.62 -26.99
C MET A 58 3.40 -6.51 -28.05
N TRP A 59 2.12 -6.49 -27.65
CA TRP A 59 0.99 -6.39 -28.58
C TRP A 59 1.00 -5.07 -29.34
N ARG A 60 1.35 -3.94 -28.70
CA ARG A 60 1.50 -2.65 -29.41
C ARG A 60 2.58 -2.71 -30.48
N ARG A 61 3.73 -3.31 -30.18
CA ARG A 61 4.87 -3.44 -31.12
C ARG A 61 4.54 -4.38 -32.28
N ARG A 62 3.73 -5.42 -32.04
CA ARG A 62 3.30 -6.40 -33.05
C ARG A 62 2.03 -6.01 -33.82
N GLY A 63 1.71 -4.72 -33.89
CA GLY A 63 0.58 -4.21 -34.69
C GLY A 63 -0.80 -4.26 -34.02
N HIS A 64 -0.96 -4.94 -32.87
CA HIS A 64 -2.20 -4.95 -32.09
C HIS A 64 -2.31 -3.74 -31.15
N ARG A 65 -2.25 -2.53 -31.73
CA ARG A 65 -2.15 -1.26 -30.99
C ARG A 65 -3.29 -1.04 -30.00
N LEU A 66 -4.53 -1.36 -30.39
CA LEU A 66 -5.71 -1.18 -29.53
C LEU A 66 -5.67 -2.11 -28.31
N LEU A 67 -5.39 -3.40 -28.53
CA LEU A 67 -5.29 -4.40 -27.47
C LEU A 67 -4.16 -4.07 -26.49
N GLY A 68 -2.95 -3.86 -27.02
CA GLY A 68 -1.79 -3.55 -26.19
C GLY A 68 -1.95 -2.21 -25.47
N GLY A 69 -2.60 -1.23 -26.10
CA GLY A 69 -2.95 0.05 -25.49
C GLY A 69 -3.93 -0.10 -24.33
N ALA A 70 -4.98 -0.91 -24.50
CA ALA A 70 -5.96 -1.18 -23.44
C ALA A 70 -5.32 -1.88 -22.23
N VAL A 71 -4.55 -2.96 -22.46
CA VAL A 71 -3.85 -3.66 -21.37
C VAL A 71 -2.91 -2.73 -20.62
N LEU A 72 -2.11 -1.95 -21.33
CA LEU A 72 -1.19 -0.98 -20.74
C LEU A 72 -1.94 0.07 -19.91
N LEU A 73 -3.03 0.63 -20.45
CA LEU A 73 -3.82 1.65 -19.78
C LEU A 73 -4.44 1.11 -18.48
N PHE A 74 -5.14 -0.02 -18.55
CA PHE A 74 -5.75 -0.61 -17.36
C PHE A 74 -4.70 -0.99 -16.31
N TRP A 75 -3.57 -1.56 -16.74
CA TRP A 75 -2.47 -1.88 -15.86
C TRP A 75 -1.90 -0.63 -15.17
N ALA A 76 -1.63 0.43 -15.93
CA ALA A 76 -1.09 1.68 -15.41
C ALA A 76 -2.07 2.33 -14.42
N VAL A 77 -3.35 2.39 -14.77
CA VAL A 77 -4.40 2.93 -13.88
C VAL A 77 -4.48 2.11 -12.59
N SER A 78 -4.52 0.78 -12.67
CA SER A 78 -4.54 -0.08 -11.48
C SER A 78 -3.29 0.13 -10.62
N LEU A 79 -2.11 0.23 -11.21
CA LEU A 79 -0.88 0.49 -10.47
C LEU A 79 -0.89 1.86 -9.80
N THR A 80 -1.35 2.90 -10.50
CA THR A 80 -1.51 4.25 -9.92
C THR A 80 -2.50 4.22 -8.76
N VAL A 81 -3.66 3.57 -8.91
CA VAL A 81 -4.65 3.43 -7.83
C VAL A 81 -4.06 2.69 -6.63
N HIS A 82 -3.29 1.63 -6.86
CA HIS A 82 -2.59 0.90 -5.80
C HIS A 82 -1.63 1.80 -5.01
N ILE A 83 -0.85 2.64 -5.69
CA ILE A 83 0.11 3.55 -5.08
C ILE A 83 -0.58 4.72 -4.38
N VAL A 84 -1.62 5.31 -4.97
CA VAL A 84 -2.24 6.54 -4.45
C VAL A 84 -3.31 6.27 -3.40
N SER A 85 -4.07 5.18 -3.51
CA SER A 85 -5.20 4.93 -2.61
C SER A 85 -4.76 4.73 -1.16
N LEU A 86 -5.53 5.31 -0.23
CA LEU A 86 -5.48 5.01 1.20
C LEU A 86 -6.55 3.98 1.60
N ASN A 87 -7.51 3.64 0.76
CA ASN A 87 -8.46 2.57 1.10
C ASN A 87 -7.81 1.20 0.89
N LEU A 88 -7.68 0.39 1.95
CA LEU A 88 -7.04 -0.93 1.90
C LEU A 88 -7.69 -1.88 0.88
N ALA A 89 -9.02 -1.90 0.79
CA ALA A 89 -9.73 -2.75 -0.16
C ALA A 89 -9.46 -2.33 -1.61
N THR A 90 -9.45 -1.02 -1.87
CA THR A 90 -9.07 -0.44 -3.17
C THR A 90 -7.61 -0.73 -3.51
N VAL A 91 -6.68 -0.61 -2.55
CA VAL A 91 -5.26 -0.92 -2.74
C VAL A 91 -5.07 -2.40 -3.11
N LYS A 92 -5.75 -3.31 -2.40
CA LYS A 92 -5.67 -4.77 -2.65
C LYS A 92 -6.27 -5.15 -4.00
N SER A 93 -7.47 -4.66 -4.32
CA SER A 93 -8.12 -4.96 -5.61
C SER A 93 -7.33 -4.39 -6.79
N ALA A 94 -6.78 -3.19 -6.67
CA ALA A 94 -5.94 -2.59 -7.69
C ALA A 94 -4.60 -3.35 -7.88
N ALA A 95 -3.99 -3.82 -6.79
CA ALA A 95 -2.80 -4.68 -6.87
C ALA A 95 -3.09 -5.98 -7.64
N VAL A 96 -4.21 -6.64 -7.32
CA VAL A 96 -4.65 -7.87 -8.00
C VAL A 96 -4.94 -7.61 -9.48
N ALA A 97 -5.64 -6.53 -9.82
CA ALA A 97 -5.90 -6.17 -11.20
C ALA A 97 -4.59 -5.94 -11.99
N ALA A 98 -3.66 -5.17 -11.41
CA ALA A 98 -2.36 -4.93 -12.02
C ALA A 98 -1.55 -6.22 -12.20
N SER A 99 -1.49 -7.09 -11.18
CA SER A 99 -0.72 -8.33 -11.23
C SER A 99 -1.31 -9.35 -12.22
N VAL A 100 -2.64 -9.44 -12.34
CA VAL A 100 -3.32 -10.29 -13.33
C VAL A 100 -3.03 -9.83 -14.75
N LEU A 101 -3.15 -8.52 -15.03
CA LEU A 101 -2.83 -7.97 -16.35
C LEU A 101 -1.36 -8.20 -16.72
N HIS A 102 -0.46 -8.05 -15.75
CA HIS A 102 0.95 -8.34 -15.91
C HIS A 102 1.20 -9.83 -16.19
N ALA A 103 0.56 -10.73 -15.44
CA ALA A 103 0.68 -12.17 -15.63
C ALA A 103 0.21 -12.63 -17.02
N VAL A 104 -0.92 -12.11 -17.49
CA VAL A 104 -1.45 -12.40 -18.84
C VAL A 104 -0.50 -11.91 -19.92
N SER A 105 0.02 -10.68 -19.79
CA SER A 105 0.99 -10.11 -20.74
C SER A 105 2.30 -10.90 -20.76
N ALA A 106 2.86 -11.19 -19.58
CA ALA A 106 4.10 -11.95 -19.45
C ALA A 106 3.96 -13.38 -19.99
N SER A 107 2.82 -14.04 -19.75
CA SER A 107 2.54 -15.36 -20.32
C SER A 107 2.60 -15.34 -21.85
N ALA A 108 2.00 -14.32 -22.48
CA ALA A 108 2.02 -14.17 -23.92
C ALA A 108 3.44 -13.92 -24.45
N VAL A 109 4.23 -13.11 -23.74
CA VAL A 109 5.64 -12.85 -24.08
C VAL A 109 6.48 -14.13 -23.97
N LEU A 110 6.38 -14.88 -22.87
CA LEU A 110 7.15 -16.11 -22.70
C LEU A 110 6.81 -17.16 -23.76
N ARG A 111 5.54 -17.27 -24.17
CA ARG A 111 5.12 -18.19 -25.24
C ARG A 111 5.70 -17.82 -26.61
N VAL A 112 5.89 -16.53 -26.84
CA VAL A 112 6.52 -16.01 -28.05
C VAL A 112 8.02 -16.21 -28.05
N VAL A 113 8.66 -15.91 -26.92
CA VAL A 113 10.12 -15.94 -26.76
C VAL A 113 10.62 -17.38 -26.69
N TYR A 114 9.85 -18.26 -26.07
CA TYR A 114 10.19 -19.68 -25.91
C TYR A 114 9.17 -20.57 -26.64
N PRO A 115 9.10 -20.53 -27.99
CA PRO A 115 8.10 -21.27 -28.76
C PRO A 115 8.27 -22.79 -28.67
N HIS A 116 9.45 -23.25 -28.23
CA HIS A 116 9.76 -24.66 -27.96
C HIS A 116 9.18 -25.16 -26.62
N TRP A 117 8.67 -24.28 -25.75
CA TRP A 117 7.94 -24.66 -24.54
C TRP A 117 6.51 -25.11 -24.88
N ARG A 118 6.40 -26.27 -25.54
CA ARG A 118 5.11 -26.91 -25.88
C ARG A 118 4.73 -27.98 -24.85
N GLY A 119 3.45 -28.36 -24.85
CA GLY A 119 2.91 -29.37 -23.93
C GLY A 119 2.86 -28.96 -22.45
N TRP A 120 2.62 -29.93 -21.58
CA TRP A 120 2.49 -29.73 -20.13
C TRP A 120 3.73 -29.14 -19.47
N ALA A 121 4.93 -29.59 -19.86
CA ALA A 121 6.17 -29.04 -19.33
C ALA A 121 6.32 -27.54 -19.68
N GLY A 122 5.94 -27.14 -20.89
CA GLY A 122 5.96 -25.73 -21.30
C GLY A 122 4.94 -24.87 -20.56
N LEU A 123 3.75 -25.42 -20.27
CA LEU A 123 2.76 -24.77 -19.42
C LEU A 123 3.33 -24.48 -18.02
N TRP A 124 3.92 -25.49 -17.37
CA TRP A 124 4.52 -25.33 -16.05
C TRP A 124 5.68 -24.33 -16.02
N ARG A 125 6.58 -24.36 -17.01
CA ARG A 125 7.68 -23.39 -17.12
C ARG A 125 7.18 -21.96 -17.30
N THR A 126 6.15 -21.77 -18.13
CA THR A 126 5.50 -20.46 -18.32
C THR A 126 4.87 -19.98 -17.02
N ALA A 127 4.09 -20.83 -16.35
CA ALA A 127 3.44 -20.50 -15.09
C ALA A 127 4.47 -20.12 -14.01
N LEU A 128 5.53 -20.91 -13.86
CA LEU A 128 6.61 -20.63 -12.91
C LEU A 128 7.31 -19.30 -13.22
N GLY A 129 7.68 -19.06 -14.49
CA GLY A 129 8.31 -17.81 -14.90
C GLY A 129 7.44 -16.58 -14.64
N VAL A 130 6.14 -16.69 -14.88
CA VAL A 130 5.17 -15.61 -14.61
C VAL A 130 5.01 -15.36 -13.11
N ILE A 131 4.88 -16.42 -12.30
CA ILE A 131 4.77 -16.31 -10.84
C ILE A 131 6.02 -15.62 -10.29
N LEU A 132 7.21 -16.06 -10.70
CA LEU A 132 8.47 -15.47 -10.25
C LEU A 132 8.59 -14.00 -10.66
N LEU A 133 8.23 -13.67 -11.91
CA LEU A 133 8.26 -12.29 -12.41
C LEU A 133 7.31 -11.38 -11.60
N VAL A 134 6.04 -11.78 -11.48
CA VAL A 134 5.03 -10.99 -10.76
C VAL A 134 5.39 -10.87 -9.28
N PHE A 135 5.85 -11.94 -8.64
CA PHE A 135 6.33 -11.88 -7.26
C PHE A 135 7.50 -10.90 -7.11
N THR A 136 8.48 -10.96 -8.01
CA THR A 136 9.64 -10.07 -7.99
C THR A 136 9.23 -8.61 -8.19
N VAL A 137 8.37 -8.31 -9.16
CA VAL A 137 7.97 -6.92 -9.45
C VAL A 137 7.10 -6.34 -8.31
N TYR A 138 6.07 -7.06 -7.87
CA TYR A 138 5.08 -6.51 -6.97
C TYR A 138 5.43 -6.70 -5.49
N THR A 139 5.96 -7.84 -5.11
CA THR A 139 6.30 -8.11 -3.70
C THR A 139 7.67 -7.53 -3.39
N VAL A 140 8.68 -7.86 -4.18
CA VAL A 140 10.06 -7.41 -3.90
C VAL A 140 10.28 -5.98 -4.38
N GLY A 141 9.92 -5.67 -5.63
CA GLY A 141 10.13 -4.34 -6.22
C GLY A 141 9.30 -3.27 -5.53
N LEU A 142 7.98 -3.32 -5.71
CA LEU A 142 7.08 -2.32 -5.13
C LEU A 142 7.07 -2.36 -3.60
N GLY A 143 7.13 -3.55 -3.00
CA GLY A 143 7.14 -3.71 -1.55
C GLY A 143 8.36 -3.09 -0.87
N ASN A 144 9.52 -3.03 -1.54
CA ASN A 144 10.70 -2.33 -1.00
C ASN A 144 10.80 -0.88 -1.46
N ALA A 145 10.36 -0.54 -2.68
CA ALA A 145 10.49 0.80 -3.22
C ALA A 145 9.48 1.80 -2.61
N VAL A 146 8.22 1.39 -2.41
CA VAL A 146 7.18 2.30 -1.90
C VAL A 146 7.48 2.79 -0.47
N PRO A 147 7.86 1.92 0.50
CA PRO A 147 8.19 2.35 1.86
C PRO A 147 9.31 3.38 1.97
N VAL A 148 10.24 3.42 1.01
CA VAL A 148 11.32 4.42 0.97
C VAL A 148 10.76 5.83 0.84
N PHE A 149 9.63 6.01 0.14
CA PHE A 149 9.00 7.31 -0.07
C PHE A 149 7.82 7.55 0.86
N ALA A 150 7.04 6.51 1.14
CA ALA A 150 5.85 6.61 1.96
C ALA A 150 5.51 5.27 2.63
N LEU A 151 5.39 5.31 3.95
CA LEU A 151 4.85 4.23 4.74
C LEU A 151 3.33 4.38 4.81
N LYS A 152 2.59 3.35 4.40
CA LYS A 152 1.15 3.29 4.60
C LYS A 152 0.86 2.43 5.82
N MET A 153 0.16 2.98 6.80
CA MET A 153 -0.23 2.23 8.00
C MET A 153 -1.71 2.40 8.32
N ALA A 154 -2.33 1.34 8.85
CA ALA A 154 -3.70 1.38 9.31
C ALA A 154 -3.74 1.83 10.78
N ILE A 155 -4.43 2.93 11.05
CA ILE A 155 -4.64 3.52 12.38
C ILE A 155 -6.14 3.70 12.57
N ASN A 156 -6.73 3.07 13.59
CA ASN A 156 -8.16 3.20 13.90
C ASN A 156 -9.08 2.95 12.68
N GLY A 157 -8.73 2.00 11.82
CA GLY A 157 -9.51 1.68 10.61
C GLY A 157 -9.27 2.60 9.40
N HIS A 158 -8.45 3.64 9.55
CA HIS A 158 -8.06 4.54 8.47
C HIS A 158 -6.61 4.26 8.05
N THR A 159 -6.29 4.28 6.76
CA THR A 159 -4.89 4.22 6.33
C THR A 159 -4.34 5.62 6.20
N VAL A 160 -3.19 5.84 6.81
CA VAL A 160 -2.45 7.09 6.76
C VAL A 160 -1.14 6.86 6.01
N ALA A 161 -0.79 7.78 5.12
CA ALA A 161 0.53 7.85 4.52
C ALA A 161 1.46 8.69 5.38
N ILE A 162 2.64 8.15 5.65
CA ILE A 162 3.70 8.73 6.47
C ILE A 162 4.94 8.90 5.63
N ARG A 163 5.53 10.09 5.74
CA ARG A 163 6.86 10.37 5.27
C ARG A 163 7.86 9.77 6.26
N PRO A 164 8.72 8.83 5.83
CA PRO A 164 9.79 8.31 6.68
C PRO A 164 10.72 9.42 7.16
N ALA A 165 11.21 9.31 8.40
CA ALA A 165 12.18 10.24 8.96
C ALA A 165 13.52 10.13 8.20
N GLY A 166 13.89 11.17 7.47
CA GLY A 166 15.26 11.33 6.95
C GLY A 166 16.22 11.84 8.03
N GLU A 167 17.53 11.73 7.78
CA GLU A 167 18.57 12.23 8.71
C GLU A 167 18.47 13.74 8.97
N SER A 168 18.03 14.52 7.98
CA SER A 168 17.88 15.98 8.08
C SER A 168 16.55 16.46 8.67
N GLU A 169 15.56 15.57 8.84
CA GLU A 169 14.18 15.94 9.25
C GLU A 169 13.88 15.68 10.75
N ARG A 170 14.88 15.31 11.58
CA ARG A 170 14.68 14.94 13.00
C ARG A 170 14.45 16.11 13.97
N HIS A 171 13.92 17.23 13.49
CA HIS A 171 13.56 18.37 14.33
C HIS A 171 12.09 18.26 14.77
N TRP A 172 11.81 17.36 15.72
CA TRP A 172 10.45 17.14 16.22
C TRP A 172 10.05 18.20 17.24
N ARG A 173 8.81 18.67 17.18
CA ARG A 173 8.30 19.70 18.10
C ARG A 173 7.06 19.23 18.84
N PRO A 174 6.82 19.71 20.08
CA PRO A 174 5.53 19.55 20.72
C PRO A 174 4.38 19.99 19.80
N GLY A 175 3.33 19.17 19.75
CA GLY A 175 2.17 19.31 18.87
C GLY A 175 2.29 18.60 17.52
N ASP A 176 3.49 18.18 17.10
CA ASP A 176 3.67 17.40 15.87
C ASP A 176 3.02 16.02 16.01
N TRP A 177 2.26 15.62 15.01
CA TRP A 177 1.84 14.22 14.84
C TRP A 177 3.01 13.42 14.28
N VAL A 178 3.34 12.31 14.92
CA VAL A 178 4.45 11.45 14.53
C VAL A 178 4.03 9.99 14.56
N ALA A 179 4.58 9.22 13.63
CA ALA A 179 4.55 7.77 13.68
C ALA A 179 5.79 7.28 14.44
N TYR A 180 5.62 6.31 15.33
CA TYR A 180 6.70 5.84 16.20
C TYR A 180 6.56 4.36 16.54
N ARG A 181 7.67 3.73 16.97
CA ARG A 181 7.72 2.36 17.46
C ARG A 181 8.00 2.36 18.95
N LEU A 182 7.40 1.41 19.65
CA LEU A 182 7.70 1.15 21.05
C LEU A 182 8.67 -0.04 21.14
N PRO A 183 9.63 -0.06 22.09
CA PRO A 183 10.66 -1.10 22.18
C PRO A 183 10.10 -2.54 22.26
N ASP A 184 8.99 -2.71 22.99
CA ASP A 184 8.39 -4.02 23.28
C ASP A 184 7.03 -4.22 22.61
N HIS A 185 6.70 -3.39 21.62
CA HIS A 185 5.43 -3.49 20.90
C HIS A 185 5.68 -3.69 19.41
N GLU A 186 5.20 -4.81 18.88
CA GLU A 186 5.20 -5.00 17.44
C GLU A 186 4.24 -3.99 16.80
N GLY A 187 4.74 -3.28 15.81
CA GLY A 187 3.97 -2.32 15.02
C GLY A 187 4.46 -0.88 15.12
N VAL A 188 3.82 -0.04 14.31
CA VAL A 188 4.01 1.40 14.32
C VAL A 188 2.73 2.00 14.89
N ASN A 189 2.87 2.96 15.79
CA ASN A 189 1.79 3.75 16.36
C ASN A 189 1.85 5.18 15.83
N MET A 190 0.81 5.97 16.04
CA MET A 190 0.80 7.37 15.63
C MET A 190 0.03 8.22 16.64
N ASP A 191 0.73 9.18 17.23
CA ASP A 191 0.22 10.08 18.24
C ASP A 191 0.95 11.43 18.17
N ARG A 192 0.57 12.36 19.06
CA ARG A 192 1.20 13.68 19.17
C ARG A 192 2.34 13.66 20.16
N ILE A 193 3.39 14.39 19.84
CA ILE A 193 4.40 14.80 20.82
C ILE A 193 3.75 15.83 21.74
N LEU A 194 3.70 15.55 23.04
CA LEU A 194 3.18 16.49 24.03
C LEU A 194 4.31 17.33 24.64
N ALA A 195 5.49 16.75 24.83
CA ALA A 195 6.67 17.43 25.36
C ALA A 195 7.95 16.87 24.70
N GLY A 196 8.96 17.70 24.52
CA GLY A 196 10.25 17.35 23.93
C GLY A 196 11.37 17.18 24.97
N PRO A 197 12.60 16.88 24.53
CA PRO A 197 13.76 16.72 25.42
C PRO A 197 13.99 17.94 26.31
N GLY A 198 14.13 17.72 27.62
CA GLY A 198 14.38 18.78 28.62
C GLY A 198 13.12 19.53 29.07
N ASP A 199 11.97 19.30 28.45
CA ASP A 199 10.70 19.87 28.92
C ASP A 199 10.24 19.19 30.21
N THR A 200 9.49 19.93 31.03
CA THR A 200 8.76 19.38 32.18
C THR A 200 7.28 19.37 31.85
N ILE A 201 6.67 18.18 31.90
CA ILE A 201 5.22 18.00 31.81
C ILE A 201 4.63 17.80 33.21
N ARG A 202 3.61 18.59 33.55
CA ARG A 202 2.83 18.46 34.77
C ARG A 202 1.38 18.12 34.43
N PHE A 203 0.82 17.16 35.16
CA PHE A 203 -0.52 16.66 34.91
C PHE A 203 -1.52 17.25 35.90
N HIS A 204 -2.71 17.56 35.40
CA HIS A 204 -3.85 18.02 36.17
C HIS A 204 -5.09 17.17 35.84
N GLN A 205 -6.18 17.39 36.57
CA GLN A 205 -7.41 16.63 36.39
C GLN A 205 -7.96 16.77 34.96
N ASP A 206 -8.07 17.99 34.44
CA ASP A 206 -8.68 18.27 33.13
C ASP A 206 -7.70 18.86 32.09
N SER A 207 -6.42 19.00 32.46
CA SER A 207 -5.40 19.63 31.63
C SER A 207 -4.03 19.01 31.86
N PHE A 208 -3.06 19.41 31.05
CA PHE A 208 -1.66 19.24 31.35
C PHE A 208 -0.91 20.52 31.03
N GLU A 209 0.24 20.70 31.66
CA GLU A 209 1.11 21.86 31.54
C GLU A 209 2.46 21.40 30.98
N VAL A 210 3.03 22.14 30.03
CA VAL A 210 4.41 21.93 29.57
C VAL A 210 5.15 23.25 29.70
N ASN A 211 6.16 23.28 30.56
CA ASN A 211 6.97 24.47 30.87
C ASN A 211 6.12 25.75 31.13
N GLY A 212 5.08 25.69 31.97
CA GLY A 212 4.23 26.84 32.27
C GLY A 212 3.00 27.01 31.36
N ARG A 213 2.90 26.27 30.25
CA ARG A 213 1.81 26.43 29.27
C ARG A 213 0.77 25.32 29.40
N PHE A 214 -0.49 25.70 29.60
CA PHE A 214 -1.61 24.78 29.74
C PHE A 214 -2.21 24.32 28.40
N PHE A 215 -2.60 23.06 28.36
CA PHE A 215 -3.22 22.39 27.22
C PHE A 215 -4.41 21.54 27.67
N GLU A 216 -5.41 21.41 26.81
CA GLU A 216 -6.54 20.49 27.02
C GLU A 216 -6.07 19.04 27.17
N ARG A 217 -6.70 18.27 28.05
CA ARG A 217 -6.46 16.83 28.19
C ARG A 217 -6.74 16.10 26.87
N VAL A 218 -5.75 15.36 26.37
CA VAL A 218 -5.81 14.70 25.05
C VAL A 218 -6.27 13.25 25.06
N ALA A 219 -6.33 12.60 26.23
CA ALA A 219 -6.71 11.20 26.36
C ALA A 219 -7.27 10.88 27.76
N GLU A 220 -8.14 9.87 27.82
CA GLU A 220 -8.83 9.45 29.05
C GLU A 220 -7.84 8.98 30.14
N TYR A 221 -6.88 8.13 29.77
CA TYR A 221 -5.94 7.50 30.71
C TYR A 221 -4.68 8.29 31.03
N LEU A 222 -4.55 9.54 30.55
CA LEU A 222 -3.45 10.42 30.93
C LEU A 222 -3.39 10.54 32.47
N PRO A 223 -2.23 10.67 33.13
CA PRO A 223 -2.22 10.89 34.57
C PRO A 223 -3.04 12.14 34.95
N MET A 224 -3.69 12.12 36.11
CA MET A 224 -4.47 13.28 36.63
C MET A 224 -3.63 14.19 37.54
N SER A 225 -2.44 13.75 37.92
CA SER A 225 -1.52 14.47 38.80
C SER A 225 -0.11 13.97 38.59
N GLY A 226 0.86 14.76 39.06
CA GLY A 226 2.28 14.42 39.01
C GLY A 226 3.04 15.24 37.97
N GLU A 227 4.35 15.02 37.92
CA GLU A 227 5.27 15.77 37.09
C GLU A 227 6.34 14.83 36.54
N LYS A 228 6.75 15.06 35.30
CA LYS A 228 7.81 14.30 34.64
C LYS A 228 8.68 15.25 33.84
N MET A 229 9.98 15.22 34.09
CA MET A 229 10.98 15.83 33.22
C MET A 229 11.31 14.85 32.10
N ILE A 230 11.37 15.34 30.86
CA ILE A 230 11.65 14.50 29.69
C ILE A 230 13.16 14.40 29.49
N PRO A 231 13.73 13.18 29.46
CA PRO A 231 15.17 13.00 29.27
C PRO A 231 15.67 13.57 27.94
N ALA A 232 16.98 13.85 27.88
CA ALA A 232 17.64 14.20 26.63
C ALA A 232 17.50 13.07 25.59
N GLY A 233 17.16 13.42 24.35
CA GLY A 233 16.97 12.45 23.26
C GLY A 233 15.64 11.66 23.29
N GLU A 234 14.74 11.98 24.21
CA GLU A 234 13.40 11.38 24.29
C GLU A 234 12.31 12.42 24.07
N TYR A 235 11.17 11.95 23.57
CA TYR A 235 9.94 12.72 23.42
C TYR A 235 8.84 12.06 24.24
N PHE A 236 8.00 12.89 24.85
CA PHE A 236 6.79 12.40 25.51
C PHE A 236 5.65 12.31 24.50
N ILE A 237 5.24 11.09 24.18
CA ILE A 237 4.15 10.77 23.26
C ILE A 237 3.16 9.88 24.01
N TRP A 238 1.93 10.35 24.21
CA TRP A 238 0.93 9.53 24.90
C TRP A 238 0.32 8.50 23.95
N PRO A 239 0.47 7.18 24.20
CA PRO A 239 0.01 6.15 23.27
C PRO A 239 -1.51 5.93 23.36
N SER A 240 -2.28 6.84 22.78
CA SER A 240 -3.75 6.87 22.92
C SER A 240 -4.46 5.71 22.22
N GLY A 241 -3.85 5.15 21.17
CA GLY A 241 -4.40 4.04 20.38
C GLY A 241 -4.16 2.65 20.96
N LEU A 242 -3.31 2.50 21.99
CA LEU A 242 -2.97 1.19 22.54
C LEU A 242 -4.07 0.70 23.49
N ARG A 243 -4.81 -0.30 23.03
CA ARG A 243 -5.76 -1.05 23.86
C ARG A 243 -5.07 -2.27 24.45
N TYR A 244 -4.73 -2.21 25.72
CA TYR A 244 -4.16 -3.35 26.44
C TYR A 244 -5.29 -4.21 27.02
N THR A 245 -5.58 -5.33 26.38
CA THR A 245 -6.60 -6.29 26.83
C THR A 245 -6.05 -7.41 27.72
N HIS A 246 -4.75 -7.45 28.03
CA HIS A 246 -4.11 -8.63 28.64
C HIS A 246 -3.25 -8.38 29.90
N TYR A 247 -3.15 -7.14 30.41
CA TYR A 247 -2.41 -6.89 31.65
C TYR A 247 -3.36 -6.94 32.85
N ILE A 248 -3.46 -8.13 33.46
CA ILE A 248 -4.16 -8.33 34.72
C ILE A 248 -3.25 -7.81 35.84
N GLY A 249 -3.65 -6.74 36.53
CA GLY A 249 -3.06 -6.32 37.81
C GLY A 249 -2.18 -5.06 37.81
N THR A 250 -1.83 -4.46 36.66
CA THR A 250 -1.18 -3.14 36.61
C THR A 250 -2.18 -2.05 36.23
N PRO A 251 -2.17 -0.87 36.91
CA PRO A 251 -2.93 0.28 36.44
C PRO A 251 -2.50 0.62 35.02
N GLN A 252 -3.45 0.64 34.08
CA GLN A 252 -3.18 0.91 32.67
C GLN A 252 -2.40 2.21 32.47
N THR A 253 -2.66 3.23 33.29
CA THR A 253 -1.96 4.52 33.29
C THR A 253 -0.46 4.41 33.57
N ASP A 254 -0.02 3.60 34.55
CA ASP A 254 1.40 3.49 34.91
C ASP A 254 2.22 2.84 33.79
N MET A 255 1.63 1.83 33.14
CA MET A 255 2.24 1.17 32.01
C MET A 255 2.31 2.10 30.79
N LEU A 256 1.23 2.80 30.47
CA LEU A 256 1.22 3.80 29.39
C LEU A 256 2.22 4.92 29.66
N LEU A 257 2.38 5.34 30.92
CA LEU A 257 3.36 6.35 31.31
C LEU A 257 4.81 5.88 31.11
N ARG A 258 5.12 4.60 31.34
CA ARG A 258 6.44 4.03 31.02
C ARG A 258 6.71 4.02 29.52
N LEU A 259 5.68 3.69 28.72
CA LEU A 259 5.77 3.63 27.26
C LEU A 259 5.70 5.01 26.58
N SER A 260 5.28 6.04 27.31
CA SER A 260 5.14 7.39 26.78
C SER A 260 6.46 8.10 26.49
N SER A 261 7.57 7.59 27.04
CA SER A 261 8.93 8.02 26.72
C SER A 261 9.40 7.32 25.44
N VAL A 262 9.48 8.06 24.34
CA VAL A 262 9.90 7.53 23.04
C VAL A 262 11.22 8.16 22.65
N ALA A 263 12.25 7.32 22.51
CA ALA A 263 13.55 7.77 22.01
C ALA A 263 13.41 8.34 20.58
N GLU A 264 14.24 9.34 20.25
CA GLU A 264 14.21 10.01 18.94
C GLU A 264 14.35 9.02 17.76
N ASN A 265 15.17 7.99 17.92
CA ASN A 265 15.34 6.92 16.92
C ASN A 265 14.13 5.98 16.81
N GLY A 266 13.23 6.00 17.79
CA GLY A 266 11.94 5.31 17.77
C GLY A 266 10.89 6.04 16.92
N ILE A 267 11.12 7.31 16.57
CA ILE A 267 10.24 8.07 15.68
C ILE A 267 10.51 7.65 14.23
N VAL A 268 9.47 7.10 13.60
CA VAL A 268 9.51 6.57 12.23
C VAL A 268 9.32 7.68 11.19
N GLY A 269 8.54 8.71 11.50
CA GLY A 269 8.25 9.77 10.53
C GLY A 269 7.04 10.63 10.88
N ARG A 270 6.62 11.48 9.93
CA ARG A 270 5.43 12.35 10.05
C ARG A 270 4.35 11.94 9.06
N PRO A 271 3.07 12.02 9.40
CA PRO A 271 2.03 11.86 8.41
C PRO A 271 2.09 13.01 7.38
N PHE A 272 1.85 12.70 6.11
CA PHE A 272 1.69 13.75 5.11
C PHE A 272 0.46 14.59 5.44
N ARG A 273 0.54 15.93 5.35
CA ARG A 273 -0.68 16.78 5.44
C ARG A 273 -1.67 16.48 4.31
N ARG A 274 -1.14 16.11 3.15
CA ARG A 274 -1.90 15.70 1.97
C ARG A 274 -1.15 14.58 1.26
N TRP A 275 -1.85 13.50 0.96
CA TRP A 275 -1.36 12.41 0.12
C TRP A 275 -2.03 12.53 -1.24
N PHE A 276 -1.27 13.00 -2.23
CA PHE A 276 -1.80 13.42 -3.53
C PHE A 276 -2.92 14.47 -3.38
N TRP A 277 -4.16 14.13 -3.70
CA TRP A 277 -5.33 15.00 -3.55
C TRP A 277 -6.11 14.74 -2.25
N VAL A 278 -5.76 13.71 -1.48
CA VAL A 278 -6.45 13.36 -0.23
C VAL A 278 -5.82 14.11 0.94
N LYS A 279 -6.59 14.98 1.59
CA LYS A 279 -6.17 15.66 2.82
C LYS A 279 -6.20 14.66 3.98
N GLN A 280 -5.13 14.63 4.78
CA GLN A 280 -5.09 13.87 6.02
C GLN A 280 -5.19 14.88 7.16
N GLU A 281 -6.32 14.87 7.86
CA GLU A 281 -6.59 15.82 8.94
C GLU A 281 -6.28 15.19 10.29
N PHE A 282 -5.58 15.94 11.12
CA PHE A 282 -5.27 15.55 12.47
C PHE A 282 -5.59 16.72 13.41
N PRO A 283 -6.26 16.48 14.55
CA PRO A 283 -6.62 17.56 15.46
C PRO A 283 -5.37 18.29 15.97
N PRO A 284 -5.37 19.63 16.02
CA PRO A 284 -4.28 20.39 16.63
C PRO A 284 -4.29 20.22 18.14
N LEU A 285 -3.12 20.42 18.78
CA LEU A 285 -3.06 20.56 20.23
C LEU A 285 -3.64 21.93 20.62
N LYS A 286 -4.65 21.93 21.49
CA LYS A 286 -5.36 23.16 21.87
C LYS A 286 -4.77 23.72 23.17
N PRO A 287 -4.23 24.95 23.14
CA PRO A 287 -3.88 25.66 24.38
C PRO A 287 -5.17 26.05 25.12
N LEU A 288 -5.10 26.04 26.45
CA LEU A 288 -6.12 26.62 27.33
C LEU A 288 -5.86 28.12 27.55
#